data_AF-A0A381WG96-F1
#
_entry.id   AF-A0A381WG96-F1
#
_cell.length_a   1.000
_cell.length_b   1.000
_cell.length_c   1.000
_cell.angle_alpha   90.00
_cell.angle_beta   90.00
_cell.angle_gamma   90.00
#
_symmetry.space_group_name_H-M   'P 1'
#
loop_
_entity.id
_entity.type
_entity.pdbx_description
1 polymer ?
#
loop_
_entity_poly.entity_id
_entity_poly.type
_entity_poly.pdbx_seq_one_letter_code
_entity_poly.pdbx_strand_id
1 'polypeptide(L)'
;MHSFRIIILTVLILLTGFYAAADEVWRLRYSALISAENEITRSSSSSSAELSTSGHSGSFVFANGIGLGYSAAKANGNLEDISYKFKNNSLDLSYTTGSSFSFTLGAGRMINGRGEIILNGVDYVTESVSGESIFLNLGIPFF
;
A
#
# COMPACT_ATOMS: atom_id res chain seq x y z
N MET A 1 -0.40 -5.51 17.44
CA MET A 1 -1.76 -4.99 17.73
C MET A 1 -1.79 -3.70 18.55
N HIS A 2 -0.88 -3.48 19.51
CA HIS A 2 -0.85 -2.24 20.32
C HIS A 2 -0.39 -1.01 19.51
N SER A 3 0.54 -1.18 18.57
CA SER A 3 1.08 -0.09 17.73
C SER A 3 0.04 0.47 16.74
N PHE A 4 -0.68 -0.41 16.02
CA PHE A 4 -1.71 -0.01 15.05
C PHE A 4 -2.85 0.80 15.67
N ARG A 5 -3.28 0.44 16.90
CA ARG A 5 -4.29 1.20 17.64
C ARG A 5 -3.80 2.61 17.96
N ILE A 6 -2.52 2.76 18.32
CA ILE A 6 -1.92 4.07 18.57
C ILE A 6 -1.84 4.87 17.26
N ILE A 7 -1.42 4.26 16.14
CA ILE A 7 -1.36 4.91 14.83
C ILE A 7 -2.74 5.42 14.40
N ILE A 8 -3.78 4.58 14.50
CA ILE A 8 -5.17 4.99 14.22
C ILE A 8 -5.56 6.16 15.12
N LEU A 9 -5.24 6.10 16.41
CA LEU A 9 -5.63 7.14 17.37
C LEU A 9 -4.90 8.45 17.10
N THR A 10 -3.61 8.41 16.72
CA THR A 10 -2.83 9.58 16.31
C THR A 10 -3.38 10.18 15.01
N VAL A 11 -3.70 9.34 14.02
CA VAL A 11 -4.35 9.78 12.77
C VAL A 11 -5.70 10.41 13.11
N LEU A 12 -6.51 9.80 13.97
CA LEU A 12 -7.82 10.32 14.38
C LEU A 12 -7.71 11.68 15.12
N ILE A 13 -6.73 11.84 16.01
CA ILE A 13 -6.47 13.10 16.71
C ILE A 13 -6.05 14.19 15.71
N LEU A 14 -5.16 13.88 14.77
CA LEU A 14 -4.82 14.78 13.69
C LEU A 14 -6.07 15.12 12.85
N LEU A 15 -6.91 14.14 12.50
CA LEU A 15 -8.19 14.37 11.82
C LEU A 15 -9.06 15.38 12.57
N THR A 16 -9.23 15.21 13.89
CA THR A 16 -10.07 16.13 14.72
C THR A 16 -9.63 17.59 14.65
N GLY A 17 -8.33 17.87 14.51
CA GLY A 17 -7.81 19.22 14.33
C GLY A 17 -8.02 19.80 12.91
N PHE A 18 -8.24 18.96 11.90
CA PHE A 18 -8.38 19.35 10.50
C PHE A 18 -9.80 19.23 9.93
N TYR A 19 -10.83 18.82 10.71
CA TYR A 19 -12.23 18.72 10.23
C TYR A 19 -12.74 20.03 9.60
N ALA A 20 -12.17 21.18 9.97
CA ALA A 20 -12.56 22.49 9.44
C ALA A 20 -12.01 22.83 8.03
N ALA A 21 -11.24 21.94 7.39
CA ALA A 21 -10.51 22.23 6.16
C ALA A 21 -10.72 21.21 5.01
N ALA A 22 -11.67 20.28 5.16
CA ALA A 22 -12.08 19.40 4.07
C ALA A 22 -12.84 20.19 2.99
N ASP A 23 -12.53 19.93 1.73
CA ASP A 23 -12.92 20.74 0.57
C ASP A 23 -14.38 20.54 0.09
N GLU A 24 -15.25 19.93 0.89
CA GLU A 24 -16.66 19.60 0.52
C GLU A 24 -16.86 18.87 -0.83
N VAL A 25 -15.79 18.37 -1.45
CA VAL A 25 -15.81 17.71 -2.76
C VAL A 25 -15.35 16.26 -2.61
N TRP A 26 -16.10 15.34 -3.22
CA TRP A 26 -15.71 13.94 -3.30
C TRP A 26 -14.61 13.73 -4.35
N ARG A 27 -13.72 12.75 -4.11
CA ARG A 27 -12.61 12.45 -5.02
C ARG A 27 -12.54 10.95 -5.26
N LEU A 28 -12.43 10.55 -6.53
CA LEU A 28 -12.11 9.18 -6.91
C LEU A 28 -10.66 9.14 -7.40
N ARG A 29 -9.85 8.25 -6.83
CA ARG A 29 -8.46 8.05 -7.22
C ARG A 29 -8.26 6.63 -7.69
N TYR A 30 -7.56 6.50 -8.80
CA TYR A 30 -7.04 5.23 -9.29
C TYR A 30 -5.52 5.38 -9.44
N SER A 31 -4.78 4.35 -9.05
CA SER A 31 -3.34 4.31 -9.23
C SER A 31 -2.94 2.93 -9.71
N ALA A 32 -1.96 2.89 -10.62
CA ALA A 32 -1.31 1.67 -11.04
C ALA A 32 0.14 1.70 -10.54
N LEU A 33 0.61 0.57 -10.02
CA LEU A 33 2.01 0.38 -9.68
C LEU A 33 2.78 0.12 -10.98
N ILE A 34 3.55 1.11 -11.43
CA ILE A 34 4.20 1.10 -12.75
C ILE A 34 5.64 0.59 -12.74
N SER A 35 6.30 0.54 -11.57
CA SER A 35 7.56 -0.17 -11.32
C SER A 35 7.94 0.04 -9.86
N ALA A 36 8.62 -0.92 -9.26
CA ALA A 36 9.30 -0.78 -7.98
C ALA A 36 10.68 -1.40 -8.11
N GLU A 37 11.71 -0.71 -7.61
CA GLU A 37 13.05 -1.27 -7.47
C GLU A 37 12.98 -2.38 -6.43
N ASN A 38 12.82 -3.62 -6.90
CA ASN A 38 12.64 -4.77 -6.06
C ASN A 38 13.68 -5.81 -6.46
N GLU A 39 14.73 -5.89 -5.68
CA GLU A 39 15.81 -6.86 -5.87
C GLU A 39 15.66 -7.98 -4.83
N ILE A 40 15.80 -9.23 -5.29
CA ILE A 40 16.03 -10.37 -4.40
C ILE A 40 17.52 -10.68 -4.43
N THR A 41 18.12 -10.76 -3.25
CA THR A 41 19.49 -11.23 -3.05
C THR A 41 19.47 -12.51 -2.23
N ARG A 42 20.44 -13.38 -2.47
CA ARG A 42 20.64 -14.60 -1.68
C ARG A 42 21.91 -14.44 -0.88
N SER A 43 21.85 -14.40 0.45
CA SER A 43 23.03 -14.10 1.28
C SER A 43 24.22 -15.05 1.07
N SER A 44 23.98 -16.26 0.54
CA SER A 44 25.01 -17.26 0.23
C SER A 44 25.66 -17.11 -1.16
N SER A 45 25.15 -16.26 -2.05
CA SER A 45 25.72 -16.01 -3.38
C SER A 45 25.70 -14.50 -3.70
N SER A 46 26.65 -14.00 -4.49
CA SER A 46 26.58 -12.62 -4.99
C SER A 46 25.53 -12.43 -6.09
N SER A 47 24.56 -13.35 -6.20
CA SER A 47 23.51 -13.36 -7.21
C SER A 47 22.35 -12.50 -6.75
N SER A 48 21.84 -11.70 -7.66
CA SER A 48 20.60 -10.95 -7.46
C SER A 48 19.73 -10.97 -8.70
N ALA A 49 18.44 -10.73 -8.51
CA ALA A 49 17.47 -10.67 -9.59
C ALA A 49 16.37 -9.64 -9.28
N GLU A 50 15.92 -8.96 -10.31
CA GLU A 50 14.78 -8.04 -10.23
C GLU A 50 13.45 -8.81 -10.16
N LEU A 51 12.53 -8.28 -9.37
CA LEU A 51 11.14 -8.71 -9.31
C LEU A 51 10.28 -7.83 -10.22
N SER A 52 9.54 -8.47 -11.12
CA SER A 52 8.43 -7.81 -11.81
C SER A 52 7.33 -7.49 -10.80
N THR A 53 6.97 -6.21 -10.69
CA THR A 53 5.85 -5.77 -9.86
C THR A 53 4.74 -5.17 -10.68
N SER A 54 3.53 -5.43 -10.21
CA SER A 54 2.30 -4.89 -10.79
C SER A 54 1.28 -4.73 -9.69
N GLY A 55 0.36 -3.79 -9.85
CA GLY A 55 -0.65 -3.56 -8.86
C GLY A 55 -1.55 -2.41 -9.23
N HIS A 56 -2.69 -2.37 -8.56
CA HIS A 56 -3.71 -1.36 -8.77
C HIS A 56 -4.28 -0.97 -7.41
N SER A 57 -4.62 0.29 -7.26
CA SER A 57 -5.34 0.79 -6.11
C SER A 57 -6.46 1.72 -6.53
N GLY A 58 -7.56 1.64 -5.81
CA GLY A 58 -8.67 2.59 -5.91
C GLY A 58 -8.95 3.17 -4.54
N SER A 59 -9.17 4.48 -4.45
CA SER A 59 -9.68 5.10 -3.24
C SER A 59 -10.77 6.12 -3.52
N PHE A 60 -11.76 6.14 -2.64
CA PHE A 60 -12.85 7.09 -2.65
C PHE A 60 -12.72 7.99 -1.43
N VAL A 61 -12.70 9.29 -1.66
CA VAL A 61 -12.68 10.33 -0.62
C VAL A 61 -14.03 11.01 -0.60
N PHE A 62 -14.71 10.95 0.53
CA PHE A 62 -15.98 11.65 0.77
C PHE A 62 -15.74 13.16 0.90
N ALA A 63 -16.80 13.94 0.73
CA ALA A 63 -16.77 15.41 0.85
C ALA A 63 -16.24 15.90 2.21
N ASN A 64 -16.42 15.11 3.27
CA ASN A 64 -15.88 15.39 4.60
C ASN A 64 -14.37 15.05 4.75
N GLY A 65 -13.68 14.72 3.66
CA GLY A 65 -12.26 14.42 3.62
C GLY A 65 -11.90 12.96 3.97
N ILE A 66 -12.80 12.17 4.55
CA ILE A 66 -12.52 10.77 4.88
C ILE A 66 -12.36 9.96 3.59
N GLY A 67 -11.32 9.14 3.51
CA GLY A 67 -11.04 8.28 2.37
C GLY A 67 -10.99 6.81 2.75
N LEU A 68 -11.58 5.97 1.90
CA LEU A 68 -11.44 4.52 1.97
C LEU A 68 -10.79 4.02 0.70
N GLY A 69 -9.74 3.22 0.85
CA GLY A 69 -9.00 2.67 -0.27
C GLY A 69 -8.84 1.16 -0.20
N TYR A 70 -8.63 0.60 -1.38
CA TYR A 70 -8.27 -0.79 -1.58
C TYR A 70 -7.12 -0.85 -2.57
N SER A 71 -6.13 -1.67 -2.28
CA SER A 71 -5.01 -1.95 -3.18
C SER A 71 -4.76 -3.43 -3.30
N ALA A 72 -4.36 -3.86 -4.50
CA ALA A 72 -3.86 -5.19 -4.77
C ALA A 72 -2.54 -5.08 -5.52
N ALA A 73 -1.50 -5.76 -5.05
CA ALA A 73 -0.23 -5.84 -5.74
C ALA A 73 0.30 -7.27 -5.79
N LYS A 74 1.19 -7.49 -6.75
CA LYS A 74 1.84 -8.75 -7.02
C LYS A 74 3.29 -8.48 -7.40
N ALA A 75 4.20 -9.27 -6.83
CA ALA A 75 5.61 -9.30 -7.23
C ALA A 75 6.00 -10.72 -7.64
N ASN A 76 6.65 -10.89 -8.79
CA ASN A 76 7.17 -12.19 -9.22
C ASN A 76 8.57 -12.04 -9.80
N GLY A 77 9.42 -13.02 -9.56
CA GLY A 77 10.72 -13.13 -10.21
C GLY A 77 11.43 -14.41 -9.80
N ASN A 78 12.55 -14.65 -10.46
CA ASN A 78 13.32 -15.87 -10.30
C ASN A 78 14.76 -15.51 -9.97
N LEU A 79 15.35 -16.21 -9.01
CA LEU A 79 16.77 -16.14 -8.71
C LEU A 79 17.32 -17.56 -8.77
N GLU A 80 18.20 -17.82 -9.74
CA GLU A 80 18.73 -19.17 -10.02
C GLU A 80 17.55 -20.15 -10.23
N ASP A 81 17.51 -21.26 -9.49
CA ASP A 81 16.46 -22.29 -9.56
C ASP A 81 15.26 -22.01 -8.63
N ILE A 82 15.17 -20.80 -8.07
CA ILE A 82 14.13 -20.43 -7.10
C ILE A 82 13.18 -19.41 -7.73
N SER A 83 11.88 -19.74 -7.75
CA SER A 83 10.84 -18.79 -8.15
C SER A 83 10.14 -18.19 -6.93
N TYR A 84 9.92 -16.88 -6.97
CA TYR A 84 9.28 -16.11 -5.91
C TYR A 84 7.99 -15.48 -6.45
N LYS A 85 6.89 -15.64 -5.71
CA LYS A 85 5.63 -14.96 -5.98
C LYS A 85 5.06 -14.39 -4.69
N PHE A 86 4.80 -13.09 -4.69
CA PHE A 86 4.14 -12.38 -3.61
C PHE A 86 2.84 -11.79 -4.11
N LYS A 87 1.79 -11.89 -3.30
CA LYS A 87 0.49 -11.25 -3.55
C LYS A 87 0.04 -10.58 -2.26
N ASN A 88 -0.47 -9.36 -2.38
CA ASN A 88 -1.03 -8.64 -1.25
C ASN A 88 -2.28 -7.86 -1.65
N ASN A 89 -3.26 -7.87 -0.76
CA ASN A 89 -4.44 -7.03 -0.81
C ASN A 89 -4.50 -6.24 0.49
N SER A 90 -4.72 -4.93 0.39
CA SER A 90 -4.75 -4.03 1.54
C SER A 90 -5.98 -3.13 1.51
N LEU A 91 -6.43 -2.75 2.72
CA LEU A 91 -7.43 -1.71 2.92
C LEU A 91 -6.78 -0.52 3.62
N ASP A 92 -7.16 0.68 3.23
CA ASP A 92 -6.68 1.90 3.84
C ASP A 92 -7.79 2.86 4.25
N LEU A 93 -7.52 3.57 5.35
CA LEU A 93 -8.29 4.70 5.84
C LEU A 93 -7.41 5.95 5.74
N SER A 94 -7.95 7.00 5.16
CA SER A 94 -7.23 8.26 4.97
C SER A 94 -8.10 9.47 5.27
N TYR A 95 -7.44 10.62 5.36
CA TYR A 95 -8.09 11.92 5.42
C TYR A 95 -7.40 12.88 4.46
N THR A 96 -8.20 13.57 3.65
CA THR A 96 -7.74 14.59 2.72
C THR A 96 -8.28 15.96 3.10
N THR A 97 -7.41 16.95 3.15
CA THR A 97 -7.74 18.36 3.39
C THR A 97 -7.18 19.25 2.29
N GLY A 98 -7.74 20.43 2.12
CA GLY A 98 -7.25 21.43 1.17
C GLY A 98 -7.82 21.28 -0.24
N SER A 99 -8.00 22.43 -0.89
CA SER A 99 -8.72 22.61 -2.14
C SER A 99 -7.79 22.81 -3.34
N SER A 100 -7.06 23.91 -3.36
CA SER A 100 -6.05 24.25 -4.37
C SER A 100 -4.71 23.52 -4.16
N PHE A 101 -4.49 22.98 -2.97
CA PHE A 101 -3.39 22.08 -2.64
C PHE A 101 -3.93 21.05 -1.66
N SER A 102 -4.04 19.81 -2.11
CA SER A 102 -4.61 18.73 -1.29
C SER A 102 -3.51 17.96 -0.57
N PHE A 103 -3.74 17.71 0.71
CA PHE A 103 -2.89 16.88 1.55
C PHE A 103 -3.70 15.68 2.01
N THR A 104 -3.20 14.47 1.76
CA THR A 104 -3.79 13.22 2.27
C THR A 104 -2.82 12.54 3.21
N LEU A 105 -3.27 12.17 4.40
CA LEU A 105 -2.58 11.23 5.27
C LEU A 105 -3.45 9.99 5.42
N GLY A 106 -2.86 8.81 5.34
CA GLY A 106 -3.59 7.56 5.53
C GLY A 106 -2.76 6.45 6.13
N ALA A 107 -3.46 5.45 6.64
CA ALA A 107 -2.89 4.22 7.16
C ALA A 107 -3.61 3.02 6.54
N GLY A 108 -2.84 2.01 6.18
CA GLY A 108 -3.32 0.79 5.54
C GLY A 108 -2.99 -0.45 6.34
N ARG A 109 -3.78 -1.48 6.13
CA ARG A 109 -3.52 -2.83 6.63
C ARG A 109 -3.70 -3.84 5.51
N MET A 110 -2.70 -4.71 5.37
CA MET A 110 -2.80 -5.88 4.51
C MET A 110 -3.82 -6.85 5.12
N ILE A 111 -4.86 -7.15 4.34
CA ILE A 111 -5.95 -8.04 4.72
C ILE A 111 -5.75 -9.46 4.18
N ASN A 112 -4.98 -9.60 3.09
CA ASN A 112 -4.65 -10.88 2.51
C ASN A 112 -3.25 -10.80 1.88
N GLY A 113 -2.25 -11.35 2.56
CA GLY A 113 -0.89 -11.46 2.05
C GLY A 113 -0.49 -12.92 1.89
N ARG A 114 0.15 -13.27 0.78
CA ARG A 114 0.66 -14.62 0.52
C ARG A 114 2.00 -14.57 -0.19
N GLY A 115 2.95 -15.34 0.31
CA GLY A 115 4.24 -15.59 -0.32
C GLY A 115 4.33 -17.05 -0.75
N GLU A 116 4.89 -17.28 -1.92
CA GLU A 116 5.14 -18.60 -2.49
C GLU A 116 6.57 -18.63 -3.01
N ILE A 117 7.32 -19.64 -2.57
CA ILE A 117 8.68 -19.94 -3.01
C ILE A 117 8.66 -21.34 -3.62
N ILE A 118 9.13 -21.46 -4.85
CA ILE A 118 9.25 -22.74 -5.53
C ILE A 118 10.74 -23.06 -5.64
N LEU A 119 11.18 -24.13 -4.99
CA LEU A 119 12.56 -24.58 -4.99
C LEU A 119 12.60 -26.03 -5.46
N ASN A 120 13.28 -26.31 -6.57
CA ASN A 120 13.41 -27.66 -7.13
C ASN A 120 12.07 -28.39 -7.33
N GLY A 121 11.02 -27.65 -7.72
CA GLY A 121 9.67 -28.18 -7.92
C GLY A 121 8.87 -28.43 -6.64
N VAL A 122 9.38 -28.02 -5.47
CA VAL A 122 8.66 -28.07 -4.20
C VAL A 122 8.15 -26.67 -3.84
N ASP A 123 6.85 -26.59 -3.55
CA ASP A 123 6.17 -25.33 -3.22
C ASP A 123 6.18 -25.09 -1.70
N TYR A 124 6.76 -23.96 -1.30
CA TYR A 124 6.70 -23.43 0.07
C TYR A 124 5.78 -22.21 0.09
N VAL A 125 4.63 -22.37 0.72
CA VAL A 125 3.58 -21.36 0.73
C VAL A 125 3.37 -20.86 2.15
N THR A 126 3.34 -19.54 2.34
CA THR A 126 2.89 -18.98 3.61
C THR A 126 1.37 -19.04 3.71
N GLU A 127 0.86 -19.45 4.88
CA GLU A 127 -0.59 -19.46 5.13
C GLU A 127 -1.17 -18.03 5.12
N SER A 128 -0.44 -17.08 5.69
CA SER A 128 -0.79 -15.66 5.70
C SER A 128 0.45 -14.81 5.95
N VAL A 129 0.50 -13.64 5.32
CA VAL A 129 1.44 -12.56 5.59
C VAL A 129 0.62 -11.35 6.04
N SER A 130 1.07 -10.67 7.09
CA SER A 130 0.46 -9.43 7.58
C SER A 130 1.40 -8.24 7.38
N GLY A 131 0.83 -7.06 7.18
CA GLY A 131 1.59 -5.82 7.00
C GLY A 131 0.72 -4.60 7.29
N GLU A 132 1.36 -3.51 7.68
CA GLU A 132 0.73 -2.23 7.98
C GLU A 132 1.49 -1.15 7.20
N SER A 133 0.80 -0.11 6.76
CA SER A 133 1.39 0.99 6.01
C SER A 133 0.90 2.34 6.51
N ILE A 134 1.72 3.36 6.31
CA ILE A 134 1.35 4.77 6.44
C ILE A 134 1.76 5.42 5.13
N PHE A 135 0.92 6.30 4.58
CA PHE A 135 1.21 7.02 3.36
C PHE A 135 0.77 8.47 3.42
N LEU A 136 1.39 9.26 2.56
CA LEU A 136 1.12 10.68 2.37
C LEU A 136 0.98 10.95 0.88
N ASN A 137 -0.07 11.66 0.47
CA ASN A 137 -0.24 12.14 -0.90
C ASN A 137 -0.39 13.65 -0.93
N LEU A 138 0.33 14.30 -1.85
CA LEU A 138 0.19 15.71 -2.17
C LEU A 138 -0.44 15.83 -3.55
N GLY A 139 -1.49 16.64 -3.68
CA GLY A 139 -2.18 16.86 -4.95
C GLY A 139 -2.27 18.34 -5.29
N ILE A 140 -1.81 18.69 -6.49
CA ILE A 140 -1.91 20.03 -7.07
C ILE A 140 -2.89 19.93 -8.25
N PRO A 141 -3.94 20.76 -8.32
CA PRO A 141 -4.79 20.83 -9.49
C PRO A 141 -3.97 21.39 -10.65
N PHE A 142 -4.02 20.70 -11.79
CA PHE A 142 -3.48 21.20 -13.04
C PHE A 142 -4.66 21.68 -13.88
N PHE A 143 -4.74 22.99 -14.06
CA PHE A 143 -5.64 23.68 -14.99
C PHE A 143 -4.91 23.89 -16.32
#